data_AF-A0A941GDR4-F1
#
_entry.id   AF-A0A941GDR4-F1
#
_cell.length_a   1.000
_cell.length_b   1.000
_cell.length_c   1.000
_cell.angle_alpha   90.00
_cell.angle_beta   90.00
_cell.angle_gamma   90.00
#
_symmetry.space_group_name_H-M   'P 1'
#
loop_
_entity.id
_entity.type
_entity.pdbx_description
1 polymer ?
#
loop_
_entity_poly.entity_id
_entity_poly.type
_entity_poly.pdbx_seq_one_letter_code
_entity_poly.pdbx_strand_id
1 'polypeptide(L)'
;MTTEEKVARRKLSLLDLAQELRNVSKACKVMGYSRQQFYEIRRNFQTYGSAGQLDKLPGAKGPHPNRVAPEIEQSILDYSLQRPTHGPVRVSHELALRGVTVSSGGVRGVWSRQDLLSKHDRLLRLEREQRDQTLELNDEKIRLLERFSPEFRERQIEVHHTGELVTIDTFFVGTLKGVGKVYLQTVLDCYSRFAFGRLYN
;
A
#
# COMPACT_ATOMS: atom_id res chain seq x y z
N MET A 1 -23.24 -6.71 11.67
CA MET A 1 -23.16 -5.94 12.92
C MET A 1 -21.70 -5.77 13.28
N THR A 2 -21.15 -4.56 13.13
CA THR A 2 -19.75 -4.23 13.41
C THR A 2 -19.45 -4.26 14.92
N THR A 3 -18.18 -4.29 15.32
CA THR A 3 -17.77 -4.26 16.74
C THR A 3 -18.28 -2.99 17.43
N GLU A 4 -18.23 -1.86 16.74
CA GLU A 4 -18.69 -0.56 17.24
C GLU A 4 -20.21 -0.54 17.48
N GLU A 5 -20.99 -1.11 16.56
CA GLU A 5 -22.45 -1.25 16.72
C GLU A 5 -22.82 -2.14 17.91
N LYS A 6 -22.03 -3.20 18.18
CA LYS A 6 -22.25 -4.07 19.35
C LYS A 6 -21.99 -3.34 20.65
N VAL A 7 -20.95 -2.52 20.71
CA VAL A 7 -20.62 -1.70 21.89
C VAL A 7 -21.69 -0.63 22.11
N ALA A 8 -22.11 0.08 21.07
CA ALA A 8 -23.17 1.08 21.17
C ALA A 8 -24.50 0.46 21.64
N ARG A 9 -24.88 -0.70 21.09
CA ARG A 9 -26.08 -1.43 21.52
C ARG A 9 -26.01 -1.85 22.99
N ARG A 10 -24.85 -2.34 23.45
CA ARG A 10 -24.65 -2.72 24.86
C ARG A 10 -24.81 -1.53 25.80
N LYS A 11 -24.34 -0.33 25.42
CA LYS A 11 -24.53 0.90 26.18
C LYS A 11 -26.00 1.35 26.22
N LEU A 12 -26.74 1.17 25.13
CA LEU A 12 -28.19 1.43 25.11
C LEU A 12 -28.95 0.46 26.03
N SER A 13 -28.65 -0.84 25.94
CA SER A 13 -29.24 -1.85 26.82
C SER A 13 -28.97 -1.59 28.32
N LEU A 14 -27.85 -0.95 28.66
CA LEU A 14 -27.57 -0.51 30.04
C LEU A 14 -28.54 0.57 30.53
N LEU A 15 -28.90 1.52 29.66
CA LEU A 15 -29.86 2.58 29.99
C LEU A 15 -31.27 2.00 30.16
N ASP A 16 -31.67 1.11 29.25
CA ASP A 16 -32.97 0.42 29.29
C ASP A 16 -33.10 -0.42 30.58
N LEU A 17 -32.08 -1.23 30.89
CA LEU A 17 -32.06 -2.07 32.10
C LEU A 17 -32.13 -1.24 33.39
N ALA A 18 -31.49 -0.07 33.42
CA ALA A 18 -31.56 0.83 34.57
C ALA A 18 -32.96 1.42 34.76
N GLN A 19 -33.70 1.65 33.68
CA GLN A 19 -35.09 2.12 33.71
C GLN A 19 -36.05 1.03 34.18
N GLU A 20 -35.91 -0.20 33.68
CA GLU A 20 -36.72 -1.35 34.10
C GLU A 20 -36.56 -1.67 35.59
N LEU A 21 -35.30 -1.72 36.06
CA LEU A 21 -34.99 -2.05 37.45
C LEU A 21 -35.23 -0.89 38.42
N ARG A 22 -35.45 0.34 37.91
CA ARG A 22 -35.47 1.60 38.67
C ARG A 22 -34.28 1.73 39.64
N ASN A 23 -33.14 1.11 39.31
CA ASN A 23 -31.96 1.06 40.16
C ASN A 23 -30.67 0.99 39.33
N VAL A 24 -29.99 2.13 39.24
CA VAL A 24 -28.75 2.31 38.47
C VAL A 24 -27.63 1.42 39.01
N SER A 25 -27.45 1.35 40.33
CA SER A 25 -26.37 0.56 40.93
C SER A 25 -26.51 -0.93 40.63
N LYS A 26 -27.74 -1.46 40.63
CA LYS A 26 -28.02 -2.85 40.29
C LYS A 26 -27.79 -3.13 38.81
N ALA A 27 -28.26 -2.26 37.92
CA ALA A 27 -28.05 -2.39 36.48
C ALA A 27 -26.54 -2.35 36.11
N CYS A 28 -25.78 -1.41 36.69
CA CYS A 28 -24.34 -1.32 36.53
C CYS A 28 -23.61 -2.58 36.99
N LYS A 29 -23.99 -3.16 38.14
CA LYS A 29 -23.41 -4.40 38.67
C LYS A 29 -23.66 -5.61 37.76
N VAL A 30 -24.86 -5.70 37.17
CA VAL A 30 -25.25 -6.81 36.27
C VAL A 30 -24.50 -6.73 34.94
N MET A 31 -24.36 -5.53 34.37
CA MET A 31 -23.75 -5.36 33.05
C MET A 31 -22.23 -5.14 33.07
N GLY A 32 -21.65 -4.93 34.25
CA GLY A 32 -20.22 -4.73 34.46
C GLY A 32 -19.73 -3.32 34.16
N TYR A 33 -20.55 -2.30 34.37
CA TYR A 33 -20.17 -0.88 34.20
C TYR A 33 -20.02 -0.19 35.54
N SER A 34 -19.14 0.83 35.61
CA SER A 34 -19.08 1.70 36.77
C SER A 34 -20.25 2.69 36.76
N ARG A 35 -20.63 3.19 37.95
CA ARG A 35 -21.66 4.24 38.06
C ARG A 35 -21.26 5.52 37.33
N GLN A 36 -19.96 5.85 37.29
CA GLN A 36 -19.45 7.00 36.55
C GLN A 36 -19.68 6.82 35.04
N GLN A 37 -19.31 5.66 34.50
CA GLN A 37 -19.51 5.33 33.08
C GLN A 37 -21.00 5.40 32.70
N PHE A 38 -21.90 4.96 33.58
CA PHE A 38 -23.34 5.08 33.35
C PHE A 38 -23.79 6.52 33.13
N TYR A 39 -23.34 7.46 33.97
CA TYR A 39 -23.73 8.86 33.83
C TYR A 39 -23.09 9.53 32.61
N GLU A 40 -21.87 9.14 32.24
CA GLU A 40 -21.24 9.57 30.97
C GLU A 40 -22.03 9.06 29.75
N ILE A 41 -22.39 7.77 29.74
CA ILE A 41 -23.24 7.14 28.71
C ILE A 41 -24.59 7.86 28.64
N ARG A 42 -25.25 8.11 29.77
CA ARG A 42 -26.54 8.81 29.82
C ARG A 42 -26.43 10.22 29.28
N ARG A 43 -25.40 10.97 29.67
CA ARG A 43 -25.15 12.33 29.17
C ARG A 43 -24.92 12.34 27.66
N ASN A 44 -24.12 11.41 27.15
CA ASN A 44 -23.87 11.25 25.71
C ASN A 44 -25.15 10.93 24.94
N PHE A 45 -26.01 10.07 25.47
CA PHE A 45 -27.32 9.76 24.88
C PHE A 45 -28.25 10.98 24.85
N GLN A 46 -28.30 11.74 25.95
CA GLN A 46 -29.12 12.95 26.02
C GLN A 46 -28.63 14.07 25.07
N THR A 47 -27.32 14.13 24.82
CA THR A 47 -26.73 15.22 24.01
C THR A 47 -26.74 14.89 22.52
N TYR A 48 -26.50 13.62 22.15
CA TYR A 48 -26.24 13.21 20.76
C TYR A 48 -27.14 12.04 20.30
N GLY A 49 -28.13 11.63 21.10
CA GLY A 49 -29.01 10.50 20.81
C GLY A 49 -28.26 9.16 20.76
N SER A 50 -28.79 8.22 19.98
CA SER A 50 -28.18 6.89 19.76
C SER A 50 -26.79 6.98 19.13
N ALA A 51 -26.56 7.96 18.24
CA ALA A 51 -25.27 8.20 17.61
C ALA A 51 -24.16 8.60 18.60
N GLY A 52 -24.53 9.10 19.78
CA GLY A 52 -23.59 9.44 20.86
C GLY A 52 -22.91 8.24 21.53
N GLN A 53 -23.42 7.03 21.33
CA GLN A 53 -22.89 5.81 21.95
C GLN A 53 -21.82 5.09 21.13
N LEU A 54 -21.67 5.50 19.87
CA LEU A 54 -20.54 5.10 19.04
C LEU A 54 -19.26 5.66 19.67
N ASP A 55 -18.28 4.79 19.88
CA ASP A 55 -16.98 5.22 20.40
C ASP A 55 -16.32 6.15 19.37
N LYS A 56 -16.21 7.43 19.73
CA LYS A 56 -15.41 8.38 18.97
C LYS A 56 -13.96 8.08 19.31
N LEU A 57 -13.18 7.59 18.35
CA LEU A 57 -11.73 7.49 18.49
C LEU A 57 -11.21 8.87 18.92
N PRO A 58 -10.57 8.97 20.11
CA PRO A 58 -9.92 10.21 20.51
C PRO A 58 -8.73 10.45 19.55
N GLY A 59 -8.68 11.62 18.94
CA GLY A 59 -7.62 11.97 17.99
C GLY A 59 -7.96 13.18 17.14
N ALA A 60 -6.95 13.78 16.54
CA ALA A 60 -7.11 14.86 15.58
C ALA A 60 -7.90 14.35 14.36
N LYS A 61 -9.02 15.00 14.06
CA LYS A 61 -9.90 14.64 12.93
C LYS A 61 -9.42 15.19 11.58
N GLY A 62 -8.21 15.73 11.52
CA GLY A 62 -7.71 16.42 10.34
C GLY A 62 -6.18 16.32 10.21
N PRO A 63 -5.65 16.76 9.06
CA PRO A 63 -4.22 16.83 8.86
C PRO A 63 -3.58 17.73 9.91
N HIS A 64 -2.36 17.39 10.32
CA HIS A 64 -1.62 18.20 11.29
C HIS A 64 -1.53 19.67 10.82
N PRO A 65 -1.66 20.67 11.70
CA PRO A 65 -1.63 22.10 11.32
C PRO A 65 -0.38 22.49 10.52
N ASN A 66 0.76 21.88 10.83
CA ASN A 66 2.02 22.07 10.10
C ASN A 66 2.15 21.21 8.83
N ARG A 67 1.03 20.74 8.26
CA ARG A 67 1.06 20.01 7.01
C ARG A 67 1.45 20.97 5.89
N VAL A 68 2.35 20.47 5.04
CA VAL A 68 2.77 21.15 3.82
C VAL A 68 1.54 21.44 2.94
N ALA A 69 1.47 22.65 2.38
CA ALA A 69 0.39 23.05 1.49
C ALA A 69 0.22 22.06 0.32
N PRO A 70 -1.00 21.83 -0.19
CA PRO A 70 -1.25 20.83 -1.22
C PRO A 70 -0.47 21.09 -2.52
N GLU A 71 -0.26 22.36 -2.88
CA GLU A 71 0.53 22.79 -4.04
C GLU A 71 2.01 22.36 -3.93
N ILE A 72 2.56 22.49 -2.74
CA ILE A 72 3.93 22.09 -2.42
C ILE A 72 4.02 20.55 -2.38
N GLU A 73 2.99 19.87 -1.84
CA GLU A 73 2.91 18.41 -1.86
C GLU A 73 2.94 17.88 -3.31
N GLN A 74 2.17 18.49 -4.22
CA GLN A 74 2.22 18.13 -5.64
C GLN A 74 3.59 18.40 -6.27
N SER A 75 4.19 19.57 -6.01
CA SER A 75 5.52 19.90 -6.52
C SER A 75 6.58 18.86 -6.12
N ILE A 76 6.49 18.31 -4.90
CA ILE A 76 7.37 17.23 -4.42
C ILE A 76 7.11 15.93 -5.17
N LEU A 77 5.84 15.59 -5.41
CA LEU A 77 5.45 14.37 -6.12
C LEU A 77 5.90 14.42 -7.58
N ASP A 78 5.71 15.55 -8.26
CA ASP A 78 6.13 15.77 -9.64
C ASP A 78 7.64 15.72 -9.78
N TYR A 79 8.37 16.36 -8.86
CA TYR A 79 9.83 16.27 -8.83
C TYR A 79 10.29 14.82 -8.63
N SER A 80 9.61 14.07 -7.76
CA SER A 80 9.96 12.67 -7.48
C SER A 80 9.76 11.76 -8.69
N LEU A 81 8.82 12.08 -9.59
CA LEU A 81 8.65 11.40 -10.88
C LEU A 81 9.73 11.77 -11.89
N GLN A 82 10.16 13.05 -11.88
CA GLN A 82 11.25 13.50 -12.74
C GLN A 82 12.59 12.86 -12.35
N ARG A 83 12.89 12.80 -11.05
CA ARG A 83 14.18 12.34 -10.50
C ARG A 83 13.96 11.40 -9.29
N PRO A 84 13.54 10.14 -9.50
CA PRO A 84 13.19 9.20 -8.41
C PRO A 84 14.37 8.79 -7.51
N THR A 85 15.60 8.99 -7.98
CA THR A 85 16.82 8.61 -7.27
C THR A 85 17.29 9.65 -6.26
N HIS A 86 16.77 10.88 -6.32
CA HIS A 86 17.21 11.96 -5.44
C HIS A 86 16.70 11.74 -4.01
N GLY A 87 17.58 11.98 -3.03
CA GLY A 87 17.22 11.94 -1.62
C GLY A 87 16.48 13.20 -1.16
N PRO A 88 15.88 13.17 0.04
CA PRO A 88 15.00 14.24 0.50
C PRO A 88 15.70 15.59 0.66
N VAL A 89 16.99 15.59 1.02
CA VAL A 89 17.83 16.80 1.11
C VAL A 89 18.04 17.42 -0.28
N ARG A 90 18.35 16.60 -1.28
CA ARG A 90 18.55 17.07 -2.66
C ARG A 90 17.26 17.63 -3.23
N VAL A 91 16.14 16.92 -3.03
CA VAL A 91 14.82 17.38 -3.44
C VAL A 91 14.48 18.74 -2.80
N SER A 92 14.74 18.92 -1.50
CA SER A 92 14.49 20.22 -0.86
C SER A 92 15.32 21.35 -1.44
N HIS A 93 16.60 21.12 -1.76
CA HIS A 93 17.45 22.16 -2.36
C HIS A 93 17.00 22.51 -3.78
N GLU A 94 16.65 21.49 -4.57
CA GLU A 94 16.21 21.65 -5.95
C GLU A 94 14.86 22.35 -6.05
N LEU A 95 13.94 22.07 -5.12
CA LEU A 95 12.68 22.79 -4.99
C LEU A 95 12.89 24.24 -4.51
N ALA A 96 13.84 24.47 -3.60
CA ALA A 96 14.18 25.82 -3.16
C ALA A 96 14.71 26.68 -4.34
N LEU A 97 15.50 26.09 -5.25
CA LEU A 97 15.93 26.77 -6.48
C LEU A 97 14.76 27.10 -7.42
N ARG A 98 13.64 26.36 -7.34
CA ARG A 98 12.39 26.63 -8.07
C ARG A 98 11.44 27.56 -7.32
N GLY A 99 11.88 28.15 -6.20
CA GLY A 99 11.08 29.07 -5.37
C GLY A 99 10.14 28.37 -4.37
N VAL A 100 10.22 27.05 -4.23
CA VAL A 100 9.39 26.26 -3.31
C VAL A 100 10.18 25.86 -2.08
N THR A 101 9.99 26.57 -0.97
CA THR A 101 10.74 26.34 0.28
C THR A 101 10.14 25.20 1.09
N VAL A 102 10.87 24.08 1.19
CA VAL A 102 10.48 22.91 1.99
C VAL A 102 11.69 22.32 2.69
N SER A 103 11.53 21.88 3.93
CA SER A 103 12.57 21.13 4.63
C SER A 103 12.67 19.67 4.13
N SER A 104 13.84 19.06 4.26
CA SER A 104 14.04 17.64 3.96
C SER A 104 13.10 16.72 4.76
N GLY A 105 12.78 17.11 6.00
CA GLY A 105 11.78 16.43 6.83
C GLY A 105 10.36 16.56 6.28
N GLY A 106 10.00 17.72 5.73
CA GLY A 106 8.73 17.94 5.03
C GLY A 106 8.58 17.05 3.79
N VAL A 107 9.65 16.96 2.98
CA VAL A 107 9.70 16.06 1.82
C VAL A 107 9.53 14.60 2.23
N ARG A 108 10.29 14.14 3.24
CA ARG A 108 10.16 12.76 3.76
C ARG A 108 8.75 12.51 4.32
N GLY A 109 8.16 13.49 4.99
CA GLY A 109 6.81 13.40 5.52
C GLY A 109 5.76 13.23 4.41
N VAL A 110 5.91 13.94 3.29
CA VAL A 110 5.07 13.74 2.10
C VAL A 110 5.24 12.34 1.54
N TRP A 111 6.48 11.88 1.34
CA TRP A 111 6.74 10.52 0.85
C TRP A 111 6.17 9.44 1.75
N SER A 112 6.24 9.61 3.07
CA SER A 112 5.67 8.66 4.03
C SER A 112 4.16 8.52 3.94
N ARG A 113 3.44 9.55 3.47
CA ARG A 113 1.98 9.51 3.32
C ARG A 113 1.53 8.93 1.98
N GLN A 114 2.44 8.89 1.01
CA GLN A 114 2.19 8.44 -0.36
C GLN A 114 2.90 7.11 -0.65
N ASP A 115 3.44 6.46 0.38
CA ASP A 115 4.22 5.21 0.29
C ASP A 115 5.42 5.30 -0.68
N LEU A 116 6.14 6.43 -0.68
CA LEU A 116 7.28 6.73 -1.56
C LEU A 116 8.61 6.89 -0.82
N LEU A 117 8.75 6.27 0.36
CA LEU A 117 9.93 6.49 1.22
C LEU A 117 11.21 5.94 0.60
N SER A 118 11.15 4.75 0.01
CA SER A 118 12.32 4.13 -0.58
C SER A 118 12.52 4.57 -2.04
N LYS A 119 13.75 4.46 -2.51
CA LYS A 119 14.06 4.64 -3.95
C LYS A 119 13.29 3.62 -4.80
N HIS A 120 13.09 2.42 -4.26
CA HIS A 120 12.33 1.35 -4.90
C HIS A 120 10.88 1.78 -5.16
N ASP A 121 10.20 2.30 -4.13
CA ASP A 121 8.80 2.73 -4.25
C ASP A 121 8.63 3.85 -5.27
N ARG A 122 9.58 4.79 -5.31
CA ARG A 122 9.59 5.88 -6.30
C ARG A 122 9.81 5.39 -7.73
N LEU A 123 10.63 4.37 -7.93
CA LEU A 123 10.83 3.74 -9.24
C LEU A 123 9.62 2.93 -9.68
N LEU A 124 8.99 2.18 -8.76
CA LEU A 124 7.73 1.48 -9.03
C LEU A 124 6.62 2.45 -9.41
N ARG A 125 6.54 3.61 -8.75
CA ARG A 125 5.59 4.66 -9.13
C ARG A 125 5.85 5.15 -10.55
N LEU A 126 7.11 5.42 -10.91
CA LEU A 126 7.48 5.85 -12.26
C LEU A 126 7.05 4.81 -13.33
N GLU A 127 7.26 3.53 -13.06
CA GLU A 127 6.86 2.43 -13.95
C GLU A 127 5.33 2.36 -14.11
N ARG A 128 4.58 2.49 -13.02
CA ARG A 128 3.11 2.54 -13.06
C ARG A 128 2.60 3.72 -13.88
N GLU A 129 3.14 4.91 -13.64
CA GLU A 129 2.72 6.11 -14.39
C GLU A 129 3.11 6.03 -15.87
N GLN A 130 4.24 5.43 -16.22
CA GLN A 130 4.61 5.20 -17.62
C GLN A 130 3.60 4.28 -18.31
N ARG A 131 3.19 3.20 -17.64
CA ARG A 131 2.19 2.26 -18.16
C ARG A 131 0.83 2.92 -18.37
N ASP A 132 0.39 3.74 -17.43
CA ASP A 132 -0.95 4.32 -17.43
C ASP A 132 -1.07 5.57 -18.33
N GLN A 133 -0.01 6.39 -18.40
CA GLN A 133 -0.04 7.70 -19.06
C GLN A 133 0.78 7.78 -20.36
N THR A 134 1.42 6.68 -20.79
CA THR A 134 2.33 6.64 -21.96
C THR A 134 3.40 7.74 -21.88
N LEU A 135 3.99 7.89 -20.70
CA LEU A 135 4.97 8.93 -20.44
C LEU A 135 6.28 8.62 -21.18
N GLU A 136 6.74 9.52 -22.05
CA GLU A 136 8.00 9.33 -22.76
C GLU A 136 9.17 9.29 -21.75
N LEU A 137 9.88 8.17 -21.74
CA LEU A 137 11.04 7.99 -20.87
C LEU A 137 12.30 8.48 -21.57
N ASN A 138 13.08 9.29 -20.86
CA ASN A 138 14.45 9.62 -21.27
C ASN A 138 15.38 8.41 -21.02
N ASP A 139 16.46 8.30 -21.80
CA ASP A 139 17.48 7.24 -21.71
C ASP A 139 18.00 7.03 -20.29
N GLU A 140 18.20 8.12 -19.53
CA GLU A 140 18.60 8.04 -18.12
C GLU A 140 17.59 7.27 -17.27
N LYS A 141 16.29 7.49 -17.50
CA LYS A 141 15.21 6.82 -16.77
C LYS A 141 15.09 5.37 -17.21
N ILE A 142 15.24 5.09 -18.50
CA ILE A 142 15.23 3.72 -19.04
C ILE A 142 16.35 2.90 -18.38
N ARG A 143 17.59 3.38 -18.42
CA ARG A 143 18.74 2.72 -17.77
C ARG A 143 18.54 2.53 -16.27
N LEU A 144 17.87 3.48 -15.60
CA LEU A 144 17.55 3.36 -14.18
C LEU A 144 16.52 2.26 -13.90
N LEU A 145 15.48 2.15 -14.73
CA LEU A 145 14.47 1.11 -14.62
C LEU A 145 15.07 -0.27 -14.94
N GLU A 146 15.86 -0.38 -16.00
CA GLU A 146 16.58 -1.62 -16.35
C GLU A 146 17.54 -2.05 -15.24
N ARG A 147 18.34 -1.13 -14.71
CA ARG A 147 19.22 -1.45 -13.57
C ARG A 147 18.44 -1.89 -12.35
N PHE A 148 17.25 -1.33 -12.15
CA PHE A 148 16.42 -1.58 -10.99
C PHE A 148 15.66 -2.93 -11.10
N SER A 149 15.13 -3.24 -12.27
CA SER A 149 14.37 -4.46 -12.52
C SER A 149 15.27 -5.71 -12.47
N PRO A 150 14.95 -6.69 -11.62
CA PRO A 150 15.68 -7.96 -11.55
C PRO A 150 15.73 -8.65 -12.91
N GLU A 151 14.65 -8.55 -13.69
CA GLU A 151 14.55 -9.18 -15.01
C GLU A 151 15.59 -8.69 -16.01
N PHE A 152 16.09 -7.46 -15.84
CA PHE A 152 17.14 -6.89 -16.68
C PHE A 152 18.51 -7.03 -16.02
N ARG A 153 18.61 -6.90 -14.69
CA ARG A 153 19.88 -7.07 -13.97
C ARG A 153 20.42 -8.49 -14.06
N GLU A 154 19.54 -9.48 -14.07
CA GLU A 154 19.89 -10.90 -14.08
C GLU A 154 19.94 -11.47 -15.51
N ARG A 155 19.62 -10.68 -16.54
CA ARG A 155 19.84 -11.06 -17.95
C ARG A 155 21.34 -11.15 -18.20
N GLN A 156 21.86 -12.37 -18.20
CA GLN A 156 23.21 -12.67 -18.66
C GLN A 156 23.32 -12.69 -20.19
N ILE A 157 22.17 -12.73 -20.89
CA ILE A 157 22.08 -12.78 -22.34
C ILE A 157 21.28 -11.58 -22.82
N GLU A 158 21.89 -10.78 -23.68
CA GLU A 158 21.24 -9.66 -24.35
C GLU A 158 20.48 -10.17 -25.58
N VAL A 159 19.19 -9.82 -25.65
CA VAL A 159 18.27 -10.10 -26.76
C VAL A 159 17.37 -8.90 -26.93
N HIS A 160 17.10 -8.54 -28.18
CA HIS A 160 16.44 -7.31 -28.59
C HIS A 160 15.02 -7.53 -29.11
N HIS A 161 14.68 -8.72 -29.59
CA HIS A 161 13.32 -9.03 -30.05
C HIS A 161 12.92 -10.50 -29.86
N THR A 162 11.61 -10.76 -29.87
CA THR A 162 11.05 -12.12 -29.79
C THR A 162 11.55 -12.98 -30.95
N GLY A 163 11.97 -14.20 -30.65
CA GLY A 163 12.49 -15.16 -31.62
C GLY A 163 13.98 -15.02 -31.93
N GLU A 164 14.66 -14.01 -31.41
CA GLU A 164 16.10 -13.78 -31.65
C GLU A 164 16.98 -14.89 -31.06
N LEU A 165 16.66 -15.32 -29.83
CA LEU A 165 17.33 -16.43 -29.17
C LEU A 165 16.32 -17.26 -28.40
N VAL A 166 16.42 -18.58 -28.59
CA VAL A 166 15.66 -19.58 -27.86
C VAL A 166 16.63 -20.52 -27.17
N THR A 167 16.42 -20.73 -25.87
CA THR A 167 17.10 -21.77 -25.09
C THR A 167 16.27 -23.04 -25.12
N ILE A 168 16.92 -24.16 -25.45
CA ILE A 168 16.29 -25.48 -25.49
C ILE A 168 16.97 -26.34 -24.43
N ASP A 169 16.18 -27.03 -23.61
CA ASP A 169 16.67 -28.00 -22.64
C ASP A 169 15.87 -29.29 -22.72
N THR A 170 16.50 -30.41 -22.37
CA THR A 170 15.86 -31.73 -22.33
C THR A 170 16.14 -32.40 -20.99
N PHE A 171 15.10 -32.64 -20.22
CA PHE A 171 15.22 -33.26 -18.90
C PHE A 171 14.40 -34.55 -18.79
N PHE A 172 14.94 -35.49 -18.03
CA PHE A 172 14.26 -36.74 -17.71
C PHE A 172 13.15 -36.48 -16.68
N VAL A 173 11.91 -36.84 -17.02
CA VAL A 173 10.74 -36.64 -16.16
C VAL A 173 10.53 -37.83 -15.23
N GLY A 174 10.71 -39.05 -15.75
CA GLY A 174 10.48 -40.27 -15.00
C GLY A 174 10.19 -41.48 -15.89
N THR A 175 9.93 -42.62 -15.26
CA THR A 175 9.54 -43.85 -15.96
C THR A 175 8.08 -44.16 -15.66
N LEU A 176 7.26 -44.27 -16.70
CA LEU A 176 5.83 -44.60 -16.58
C LEU A 176 5.58 -46.06 -16.95
N LYS A 177 4.80 -46.76 -16.12
CA LYS A 177 4.44 -48.16 -16.35
C LYS A 177 3.64 -48.29 -17.66
N GLY A 178 4.14 -49.12 -18.58
CA GLY A 178 3.52 -49.35 -19.89
C GLY A 178 3.92 -48.37 -20.99
N VAL A 179 4.64 -47.28 -20.68
CA VAL A 179 5.11 -46.29 -21.66
C VAL A 179 6.63 -46.28 -21.75
N GLY A 180 7.34 -46.48 -20.64
CA GLY A 180 8.81 -46.43 -20.61
C GLY A 180 9.34 -45.11 -20.03
N LYS A 181 10.56 -44.73 -20.44
CA LYS A 181 11.22 -43.51 -19.97
C LYS A 181 10.63 -42.30 -20.67
N VAL A 182 10.25 -41.27 -19.92
CA VAL A 182 9.68 -40.04 -20.47
C VAL A 182 10.66 -38.89 -20.29
N TYR A 183 10.86 -38.14 -21.38
CA TYR A 183 11.71 -36.96 -21.45
C TYR A 183 10.86 -35.75 -21.84
N LEU A 184 11.14 -34.60 -21.25
CA LEU A 184 10.52 -33.33 -21.61
C LEU A 184 11.58 -32.45 -22.28
N GLN A 185 11.31 -32.07 -23.52
CA GLN A 185 12.06 -31.01 -24.20
C GLN A 185 11.32 -29.70 -24.00
N THR A 186 11.95 -28.73 -23.35
CA THR A 186 11.43 -27.36 -23.21
C THR A 186 12.17 -26.40 -24.13
N VAL A 187 11.44 -25.49 -24.73
CA VAL A 187 11.94 -24.37 -25.50
C VAL A 187 11.46 -23.10 -24.82
N LEU A 188 12.37 -22.17 -24.55
CA LEU A 188 12.09 -20.89 -23.93
C LEU A 188 12.67 -19.76 -24.77
N ASP A 189 11.83 -18.82 -25.17
CA ASP A 189 12.25 -17.60 -25.85
C ASP A 189 12.90 -16.64 -24.86
N CYS A 190 14.15 -16.26 -25.11
CA CYS A 190 14.95 -15.49 -24.16
C CYS A 190 14.46 -14.04 -24.00
N TYR A 191 13.69 -13.52 -24.95
CA TYR A 191 13.17 -12.14 -24.93
C TYR A 191 11.80 -12.05 -24.26
N SER A 192 10.81 -12.78 -24.79
CA SER A 192 9.41 -12.76 -24.35
C SER A 192 9.13 -13.63 -23.13
N ARG A 193 10.08 -14.50 -22.74
CA ARG A 193 9.91 -15.52 -21.69
C ARG A 193 8.78 -16.52 -21.96
N PHE A 194 8.28 -16.56 -23.19
CA PHE A 194 7.34 -17.58 -23.61
C PHE A 194 8.03 -18.94 -23.65
N ALA A 195 7.43 -19.94 -23.01
CA ALA A 195 7.96 -21.29 -22.95
C ALA A 195 6.93 -22.31 -23.44
N PHE A 196 7.38 -23.29 -24.20
CA PHE A 196 6.60 -24.44 -24.61
C PHE A 196 7.44 -25.71 -24.49
N GLY A 197 6.79 -26.87 -24.44
CA GLY A 197 7.51 -28.13 -24.34
C GLY A 197 6.75 -29.30 -24.91
N ARG A 198 7.49 -30.35 -25.24
CA ARG A 198 6.95 -31.61 -25.77
C ARG A 198 7.51 -32.78 -25.00
N LEU A 199 6.63 -33.71 -24.64
CA LEU A 199 6.99 -34.98 -24.03
C LEU A 199 7.34 -36.00 -25.11
N TYR A 200 8.40 -36.75 -24.86
CA TYR A 200 8.89 -37.86 -25.67
C TYR A 200 8.99 -39.11 -24.80
N ASN A 201 8.75 -40.28 -25.41
CA ASN A 201 8.72 -41.60 -24.79
C ASN A 201 9.58 -42.59 -25.56
#